data_AF-A0A8B6FI38-F1
#
_entry.id   AF-A0A8B6FI38-F1
#
_cell.length_a   1.000
_cell.length_b   1.000
_cell.length_c   1.000
_cell.angle_alpha   90.00
_cell.angle_beta   90.00
_cell.angle_gamma   90.00
#
_symmetry.space_group_name_H-M   'P 1'
#
loop_
_entity.id
_entity.type
_entity.pdbx_description
1 polymer ?
#
loop_
_entity_poly.entity_id
_entity_poly.type
_entity_poly.pdbx_seq_one_letter_code
_entity_poly.pdbx_strand_id
1 'polypeptide(L)'
;MKLGEAIQGAVPLTETKPHLDIFDEVYSDYMKQKIRKKFGLLNKELETDKDIYDSFLETMQKTGADFTNCFRCLSMLPLLGSPNFQAKLKDVKEYILTQCSTLEELKSMHKPEMDPRQLQAFLAMVQSNPGLVNALGRNFASITRDLEKLEKIKEMEDKTDEDQRKTNEEAWDSWLKKYVERLNIEMEGKTDLIQANAERVRVMNSNNPRFILRNYIAQNAIKAAEKGDYSEVRRVVKLLENPYNEEVDLGELALPQQVGNASKSKDDKFSDGGATSSKSKGTGELRSYTGMLYESKPPDWSLDLKVT
;
A
#
# COMPACT_ATOMS: atom_id res chain seq x y z
N MET A 1 -11.55 28.55 2.98
CA MET A 1 -12.31 29.79 2.74
C MET A 1 -13.78 29.55 2.36
N LYS A 2 -14.10 28.62 1.45
CA LYS A 2 -15.47 28.38 0.95
C LYS A 2 -16.56 28.21 2.03
N LEU A 3 -16.28 27.49 3.12
CA LEU A 3 -17.24 27.32 4.21
C LEU A 3 -17.47 28.63 4.98
N GLY A 4 -16.41 29.39 5.27
CA GLY A 4 -16.50 30.69 5.95
C GLY A 4 -17.31 31.71 5.15
N GLU A 5 -17.14 31.72 3.82
CA GLU A 5 -17.95 32.55 2.90
C GLU A 5 -19.42 32.13 2.89
N ALA A 6 -19.70 30.82 2.96
CA ALA A 6 -21.06 30.29 2.95
C ALA A 6 -21.86 30.62 4.23
N ILE A 7 -21.19 30.75 5.37
CA ILE A 7 -21.82 31.04 6.67
C ILE A 7 -21.72 32.51 7.11
N GLN A 8 -21.23 33.39 6.23
CA GLN A 8 -20.95 34.79 6.57
C GLN A 8 -22.15 35.59 7.09
N GLY A 9 -23.38 35.16 6.74
CA GLY A 9 -24.62 35.75 7.25
C GLY A 9 -24.92 35.43 8.71
N ALA A 10 -24.27 34.43 9.29
CA ALA A 10 -24.37 34.05 10.70
C ALA A 10 -23.11 34.38 11.49
N VAL A 11 -21.93 34.21 10.89
CA VAL A 11 -20.63 34.54 11.52
C VAL A 11 -19.78 35.33 10.52
N PRO A 12 -19.42 36.60 10.80
CA PRO A 12 -18.67 37.44 9.88
C PRO A 12 -17.31 36.85 9.46
N LEU A 13 -16.86 37.20 8.25
CA LEU A 13 -15.55 36.78 7.73
C LEU A 13 -14.38 37.30 8.57
N THR A 14 -14.55 38.44 9.25
CA THR A 14 -13.54 39.00 10.17
C THR A 14 -13.27 38.08 11.36
N GLU A 15 -14.25 37.28 11.76
CA GLU A 15 -14.14 36.31 12.86
C GLU A 15 -13.71 34.92 12.37
N THR A 16 -14.17 34.48 11.21
CA THR A 16 -13.82 33.14 10.69
C THR A 16 -12.43 33.05 10.07
N LYS A 17 -11.91 34.16 9.50
CA LYS A 17 -10.62 34.18 8.79
C LYS A 17 -9.42 33.87 9.71
N PRO A 18 -9.29 34.45 10.91
CA PRO A 18 -8.21 34.08 11.84
C PRO A 18 -8.22 32.59 12.23
N HIS A 19 -9.38 31.93 12.24
CA HIS A 19 -9.48 30.50 12.54
C HIS A 19 -9.06 29.58 11.38
N LEU A 20 -8.88 30.12 10.17
CA LEU A 20 -8.26 29.36 9.08
C LEU A 20 -6.74 29.28 9.26
N ASP A 21 -6.15 30.31 9.88
CA ASP A 21 -4.70 30.41 10.06
C ASP A 21 -4.18 29.38 11.09
N ILE A 22 -5.04 28.88 11.99
CA ILE A 22 -4.68 27.82 12.95
C ILE A 22 -4.77 26.40 12.37
N PHE A 23 -5.35 26.21 11.18
CA PHE A 23 -5.58 24.87 10.63
C PHE A 23 -4.27 24.11 10.43
N ASP A 24 -3.28 24.76 9.82
CA ASP A 24 -1.99 24.12 9.48
C ASP A 24 -1.23 23.72 10.74
N GLU A 25 -1.26 24.56 11.78
CA GLU A 25 -0.65 24.27 13.08
C GLU A 25 -1.31 23.05 13.75
N VAL A 26 -2.65 23.09 13.90
CA VAL A 26 -3.41 22.00 14.53
C VAL A 26 -3.27 20.68 13.76
N TYR A 27 -3.32 20.74 12.43
CA TYR A 27 -3.15 19.58 11.57
C TYR A 27 -1.74 19.00 11.69
N SER A 28 -0.71 19.85 11.63
CA SER A 28 0.69 19.44 11.73
C SER A 28 0.96 18.74 13.07
N ASP A 29 0.50 19.34 14.17
CA ASP A 29 0.67 18.75 15.51
C ASP A 29 -0.08 17.42 15.66
N TYR A 30 -1.33 17.35 15.20
CA TYR A 30 -2.10 16.10 15.22
C TYR A 30 -1.42 15.01 14.38
N MET A 31 -0.97 15.34 13.16
CA MET A 31 -0.30 14.39 12.28
C MET A 31 1.03 13.92 12.86
N LYS A 32 1.84 14.83 13.40
CA LYS A 32 3.10 14.50 14.08
C LYS A 32 2.87 13.50 15.21
N GLN A 33 1.91 13.75 16.11
CA GLN A 33 1.58 12.84 17.20
C GLN A 33 1.09 11.48 16.70
N LYS A 34 0.25 11.46 15.65
CA LYS A 34 -0.27 10.23 15.07
C LYS A 34 0.84 9.40 14.43
N ILE A 35 1.71 10.02 13.64
CA ILE A 35 2.85 9.37 12.97
C ILE A 35 3.83 8.78 13.98
N ARG A 36 4.15 9.53 15.04
CA ARG A 36 5.03 9.04 16.12
C ARG A 36 4.49 7.75 16.76
N LYS A 37 3.18 7.67 17.03
CA LYS A 37 2.53 6.44 17.52
C LYS A 37 2.63 5.28 16.53
N LYS A 38 2.53 5.54 15.22
CA LYS A 38 2.70 4.50 14.18
C LYS A 38 4.10 3.91 14.16
N PHE A 39 5.12 4.69 14.51
CA PHE A 39 6.52 4.25 14.66
C PHE A 39 6.90 3.82 16.07
N GLY A 40 5.98 3.87 17.04
CA GLY A 40 6.30 3.50 18.42
C GLY A 40 7.24 4.49 19.13
N LEU A 41 7.25 5.76 18.73
CA LEU A 41 7.97 6.84 19.41
C LEU A 41 7.03 7.48 20.44
N LEU A 42 7.23 7.20 21.73
CA LEU A 42 6.20 7.44 22.77
C LEU A 42 6.56 8.52 23.80
N ASN A 43 7.84 8.67 24.12
CA ASN A 43 8.35 9.36 25.29
C ASN A 43 9.14 10.62 24.93
N LYS A 44 9.97 10.57 23.89
CA LYS A 44 10.81 11.71 23.47
C LYS A 44 10.37 12.24 22.12
N GLU A 45 10.04 13.52 22.07
CA GLU A 45 9.78 14.24 20.82
C GLU A 45 11.06 14.89 20.35
N LEU A 46 11.46 14.59 19.12
CA LEU A 46 12.62 15.20 18.48
C LEU A 46 12.18 15.80 17.15
N GLU A 47 12.77 16.94 16.78
CA GLU A 47 12.55 17.57 15.47
C GLU A 47 12.91 16.62 14.31
N THR A 48 13.90 15.76 14.53
CA THR A 48 14.34 14.73 13.57
C THR A 48 13.36 13.58 13.39
N ASP A 49 12.27 13.50 14.18
CA ASP A 49 11.21 12.50 13.98
C ASP A 49 10.55 12.68 12.61
N LYS A 50 10.49 13.93 12.11
CA LYS A 50 9.98 14.23 10.77
C LYS A 50 10.84 13.59 9.67
N ASP A 51 12.15 13.63 9.82
CA ASP A 51 13.09 13.08 8.83
C ASP A 51 12.95 11.55 8.71
N ILE A 52 12.66 10.86 9.82
CA ILE A 52 12.38 9.42 9.81
C ILE A 52 11.12 9.12 9.00
N TYR A 53 10.06 9.92 9.18
CA TYR A 53 8.83 9.77 8.44
C TYR A 53 8.99 10.08 6.95
N ASP A 54 9.60 11.22 6.61
CA ASP A 54 9.78 11.62 5.23
C ASP A 54 10.64 10.60 4.47
N SER A 55 11.78 10.21 5.05
CA SER A 55 12.64 9.19 4.43
C SER A 55 11.97 7.81 4.36
N PHE A 56 11.02 7.49 5.23
CA PHE A 56 10.20 6.28 5.12
C PHE A 56 9.27 6.35 3.91
N LEU A 57 8.55 7.46 3.74
CA LEU A 57 7.68 7.67 2.60
C LEU A 57 8.45 7.67 1.28
N GLU A 58 9.61 8.34 1.24
CA GLU A 58 10.50 8.34 0.07
C GLU A 58 10.98 6.92 -0.26
N THR A 59 11.36 6.13 0.75
CA THR A 59 11.80 4.74 0.57
C THR A 59 10.65 3.87 0.05
N MET A 60 9.45 4.01 0.61
CA MET A 60 8.26 3.30 0.11
C MET A 60 7.91 3.72 -1.32
N GLN A 61 7.96 5.02 -1.64
CA GLN A 61 7.68 5.52 -2.98
C GLN A 61 8.70 4.99 -4.00
N LYS A 62 9.98 4.94 -3.63
CA LYS A 62 11.06 4.42 -4.48
C LYS A 62 10.93 2.92 -4.73
N THR A 63 10.50 2.15 -3.73
CA THR A 63 10.43 0.69 -3.79
C THR A 63 9.05 0.14 -4.16
N GLY A 64 8.03 1.00 -4.19
CA GLY A 64 6.63 0.59 -4.39
C GLY A 64 6.08 -0.26 -3.24
N ALA A 65 6.63 -0.12 -2.03
CA ALA A 65 6.26 -0.98 -0.91
C ALA A 65 4.86 -0.67 -0.36
N ASP A 66 4.15 -1.72 0.07
CA ASP A 66 2.80 -1.58 0.61
C ASP A 66 2.76 -0.77 1.92
N PHE A 67 2.07 0.38 1.87
CA PHE A 67 1.99 1.32 3.00
C PHE A 67 1.52 0.67 4.30
N THR A 68 0.43 -0.10 4.25
CA THR A 68 -0.20 -0.64 5.47
C THR A 68 0.67 -1.72 6.09
N ASN A 69 1.16 -2.64 5.25
CA ASN A 69 1.96 -3.77 5.67
C ASN A 69 3.35 -3.34 6.15
N CYS A 70 3.96 -2.34 5.51
CA CYS A 70 5.22 -1.75 5.98
C CYS A 70 5.05 -1.16 7.39
N PHE A 71 4.03 -0.33 7.65
CA PHE A 71 3.80 0.17 9.01
C PHE A 71 3.49 -0.95 10.01
N ARG A 72 2.68 -1.92 9.63
CA ARG A 72 2.27 -3.01 10.51
C ARG A 72 3.47 -3.87 10.93
N CYS A 73 4.34 -4.22 9.99
CA CYS A 73 5.46 -5.11 10.26
C CYS A 73 6.53 -4.54 11.20
N LEU A 74 6.66 -3.20 11.28
CA LEU A 74 7.62 -2.55 12.19
C LEU A 74 7.36 -2.87 13.66
N SER A 75 6.12 -3.24 14.03
CA SER A 75 5.79 -3.70 15.38
C SER A 75 6.52 -5.00 15.75
N MET A 76 6.88 -5.83 14.76
CA MET A 76 7.59 -7.09 14.97
C MET A 76 9.07 -6.89 15.33
N LEU A 77 9.65 -5.73 15.03
CA LEU A 77 11.05 -5.43 15.32
C LEU A 77 11.20 -5.10 16.81
N PRO A 78 11.80 -5.94 17.66
CA PRO A 78 11.93 -5.63 19.09
C PRO A 78 12.90 -4.46 19.33
N LEU A 79 12.93 -3.93 20.55
CA LEU A 79 13.90 -2.89 20.93
C LEU A 79 15.34 -3.43 20.94
N LEU A 80 16.31 -2.57 20.65
CA LEU A 80 17.73 -2.91 20.69
C LEU A 80 18.11 -3.45 22.08
N GLY A 81 18.86 -4.56 22.13
CA GLY A 81 19.18 -5.27 23.37
C GLY A 81 18.19 -6.38 23.74
N SER A 82 17.04 -6.49 23.06
CA SER A 82 16.12 -7.62 23.23
C SER A 82 16.72 -8.93 22.66
N PRO A 83 16.32 -10.10 23.18
CA PRO A 83 16.70 -11.37 22.59
C PRO A 83 16.28 -11.46 21.11
N ASN A 84 17.12 -12.07 20.29
CA ASN A 84 16.87 -12.30 18.86
C ASN A 84 16.66 -11.02 18.01
N PHE A 85 17.09 -9.84 18.49
CA PHE A 85 16.94 -8.57 17.75
C PHE A 85 17.46 -8.67 16.30
N GLN A 86 18.67 -9.21 16.09
CA GLN A 86 19.26 -9.31 14.75
C GLN A 86 18.49 -10.25 13.83
N ALA A 87 18.00 -11.38 14.36
CA ALA A 87 17.16 -12.30 13.59
C ALA A 87 15.83 -11.62 13.20
N LYS A 88 15.18 -10.93 14.15
CA LYS A 88 13.94 -10.19 13.87
C LYS A 88 14.11 -9.02 12.93
N LEU A 89 15.24 -8.32 12.99
CA LEU A 89 15.58 -7.27 12.04
C LEU A 89 15.69 -7.83 10.62
N LYS A 90 16.32 -9.00 10.47
CA LYS A 90 16.38 -9.71 9.18
C LYS A 90 14.99 -10.14 8.71
N ASP A 91 14.17 -10.72 9.59
CA ASP A 91 12.80 -11.15 9.26
C ASP A 91 11.94 -9.97 8.78
N VAL A 92 12.01 -8.82 9.47
CA VAL A 92 11.27 -7.60 9.12
C VAL A 92 11.76 -7.06 7.78
N LYS A 93 13.08 -7.03 7.54
CA LYS A 93 13.64 -6.62 6.26
C LYS A 93 13.13 -7.51 5.13
N GLU A 94 13.25 -8.83 5.28
CA GLU A 94 12.80 -9.77 4.25
C GLU A 94 11.31 -9.61 3.98
N TYR A 95 10.50 -9.46 5.04
CA TYR A 95 9.07 -9.19 4.90
C TYR A 95 8.80 -7.92 4.10
N ILE A 96 9.46 -6.80 4.44
CA ILE A 96 9.30 -5.54 3.70
C ILE A 96 9.66 -5.71 2.22
N LEU A 97 10.72 -6.46 1.89
CA LEU A 97 11.10 -6.73 0.50
C LEU A 97 10.02 -7.50 -0.26
N THR A 98 9.30 -8.43 0.39
CA THR A 98 8.12 -9.08 -0.22
C THR A 98 6.95 -8.13 -0.47
N GLN A 99 6.92 -6.98 0.20
CA GLN A 99 5.89 -5.95 0.01
C GLN A 99 6.26 -4.95 -1.09
N CYS A 100 7.51 -4.91 -1.54
CA CYS A 100 7.98 -4.03 -2.62
C CYS A 100 7.34 -4.40 -3.96
N SER A 101 7.26 -3.42 -4.85
CA SER A 101 6.80 -3.65 -6.23
C SER A 101 7.86 -4.35 -7.07
N THR A 102 7.40 -5.17 -8.01
CA THR A 102 8.27 -5.70 -9.08
C THR A 102 8.64 -4.57 -10.04
N LEU A 103 9.65 -4.78 -10.89
CA LEU A 103 10.02 -3.78 -11.88
C LEU A 103 8.89 -3.52 -12.89
N GLU A 104 8.13 -4.56 -13.26
CA GLU A 104 6.98 -4.44 -14.14
C GLU A 104 5.86 -3.59 -13.52
N GLU A 105 5.56 -3.81 -12.23
CA GLU A 105 4.59 -2.99 -11.50
C GLU A 105 5.05 -1.53 -11.39
N LEU A 106 6.34 -1.30 -11.08
CA LEU A 106 6.92 0.04 -11.03
C LEU A 106 6.80 0.75 -12.40
N LYS A 107 7.10 0.06 -13.51
CA LYS A 107 6.93 0.59 -14.87
C LYS A 107 5.46 0.92 -15.16
N SER A 108 4.53 0.05 -14.75
CA SER A 108 3.10 0.27 -14.92
C SER A 108 2.60 1.51 -14.16
N MET A 109 3.05 1.70 -12.92
CA MET A 109 2.70 2.89 -12.11
C MET A 109 3.23 4.21 -12.70
N HIS A 110 4.36 4.16 -13.41
CA HIS A 110 4.94 5.33 -14.06
C HIS A 110 4.44 5.54 -15.49
N LYS A 111 3.43 4.81 -15.95
CA LYS A 111 2.87 5.02 -17.29
C LYS A 111 2.21 6.41 -17.37
N PRO A 112 2.56 7.25 -18.37
CA PRO A 112 1.95 8.56 -18.52
C PRO A 112 0.46 8.41 -18.83
N GLU A 113 -0.35 9.38 -18.37
CA GLU A 113 -1.77 9.40 -18.69
C GLU A 113 -2.00 9.90 -20.12
N MET A 114 -1.15 10.82 -20.58
CA MET A 114 -1.17 11.32 -21.95
C MET A 114 -0.53 10.33 -22.93
N ASP A 115 -1.11 10.26 -24.14
CA ASP A 115 -0.52 9.54 -25.26
C ASP A 115 0.85 10.15 -25.62
N PRO A 116 1.91 9.34 -25.85
CA PRO A 116 3.26 9.83 -26.13
C PRO A 116 3.35 10.81 -27.31
N ARG A 117 2.47 10.70 -28.31
CA ARG A 117 2.46 11.62 -29.46
C ARG A 117 1.90 12.98 -29.08
N GLN A 118 0.90 13.01 -28.19
CA GLN A 118 0.35 14.26 -27.65
C GLN A 118 1.40 14.98 -26.80
N LEU A 119 2.17 14.23 -26.01
CA LEU A 119 3.26 14.79 -25.22
C LEU A 119 4.39 15.36 -26.10
N GLN A 120 4.77 14.67 -27.17
CA GLN A 120 5.74 15.19 -28.14
C GLN A 120 5.23 16.44 -28.87
N ALA A 121 3.97 16.44 -29.32
CA ALA A 121 3.34 17.60 -29.94
C ALA A 121 3.34 18.80 -28.96
N PHE A 122 3.09 18.55 -27.69
CA PHE A 122 3.18 19.57 -26.65
C PHE A 122 4.60 20.10 -26.46
N LEU A 123 5.60 19.23 -26.32
CA LEU A 123 7.00 19.65 -26.20
C LEU A 123 7.44 20.53 -27.38
N ALA A 124 7.02 20.16 -28.60
CA ALA A 124 7.28 20.96 -29.81
C ALA A 124 6.58 22.33 -29.77
N MET A 125 5.35 22.41 -29.25
CA MET A 125 4.64 23.68 -29.07
C MET A 125 5.31 24.60 -28.05
N VAL A 126 5.76 24.06 -26.92
CA VAL A 126 6.48 24.83 -25.88
C VAL A 126 7.81 25.37 -26.39
N GLN A 127 8.57 24.54 -27.13
CA GLN A 127 9.82 24.98 -27.75
C GLN A 127 9.59 26.12 -28.76
N SER A 128 8.45 26.12 -29.45
CA SER A 128 8.11 27.14 -30.46
C SER A 128 7.53 28.42 -29.86
N ASN A 129 6.83 28.35 -28.72
CA ASN A 129 6.30 29.51 -28.01
C ASN A 129 6.30 29.28 -26.49
N PRO A 130 7.35 29.74 -25.78
CA PRO A 130 7.47 29.60 -24.33
C PRO A 130 6.36 30.29 -23.52
N GLY A 131 5.67 31.29 -24.10
CA GLY A 131 4.59 32.02 -23.42
C GLY A 131 3.31 31.19 -23.23
N LEU A 132 3.15 30.09 -23.97
CA LEU A 132 2.00 29.17 -23.84
C LEU A 132 1.96 28.44 -22.50
N VAL A 133 3.11 28.30 -21.83
CA VAL A 133 3.22 27.65 -20.51
C VAL A 133 2.32 28.33 -19.49
N ASN A 134 2.30 29.66 -19.48
CA ASN A 134 1.48 30.45 -18.58
C ASN A 134 -0.02 30.43 -18.94
N ALA A 135 -0.34 30.27 -20.23
CA ALA A 135 -1.73 30.21 -20.70
C ALA A 135 -2.41 28.85 -20.43
N LEU A 136 -1.63 27.76 -20.39
CA LEU A 136 -2.15 26.39 -20.22
C LEU A 136 -2.31 25.98 -18.75
N GLY A 137 -1.75 26.74 -17.80
CA GLY A 137 -2.02 26.61 -16.38
C GLY A 137 -1.96 25.17 -15.85
N ARG A 138 -3.09 24.63 -15.38
CA ARG A 138 -3.20 23.29 -14.77
C ARG A 138 -2.74 22.13 -15.66
N ASN A 139 -2.81 22.29 -16.99
CA ASN A 139 -2.33 21.26 -17.92
C ASN A 139 -0.81 21.12 -17.88
N PHE A 140 -0.08 22.19 -17.58
CA PHE A 140 1.38 22.16 -17.48
C PHE A 140 1.86 21.26 -16.34
N ALA A 141 1.25 21.36 -15.16
CA ALA A 141 1.61 20.53 -14.01
C ALA A 141 1.36 19.04 -14.26
N SER A 142 0.30 18.69 -15.01
CA SER A 142 0.06 17.30 -15.43
C SER A 142 1.15 16.80 -16.38
N ILE A 143 1.57 17.67 -17.30
CA ILE A 143 2.58 17.35 -18.30
C ILE A 143 3.96 17.19 -17.67
N THR A 144 4.35 18.07 -16.74
CA THR A 144 5.61 17.93 -15.99
C THR A 144 5.68 16.56 -15.29
N ARG A 145 4.59 16.13 -14.64
CA ARG A 145 4.53 14.80 -14.01
C ARG A 145 4.65 13.67 -15.02
N ASP A 146 4.00 13.79 -16.18
CA ASP A 146 4.10 12.76 -17.23
C ASP A 146 5.50 12.70 -17.85
N LEU A 147 6.24 13.82 -17.89
CA LEU A 147 7.66 13.82 -18.29
C LEU A 147 8.55 13.14 -17.25
N GLU A 148 8.40 13.47 -15.97
CA GLU A 148 9.13 12.82 -14.86
C GLU A 148 8.89 11.31 -14.85
N LYS A 149 7.64 10.89 -15.09
CA LYS A 149 7.24 9.49 -15.23
C LYS A 149 7.98 8.78 -16.37
N LEU A 150 8.07 9.41 -17.55
CA LEU A 150 8.78 8.85 -18.70
C LEU A 150 10.29 8.75 -18.48
N GLU A 151 10.89 9.75 -17.85
CA GLU A 151 12.31 9.72 -17.48
C GLU A 151 12.59 8.54 -16.57
N LYS A 152 11.75 8.34 -15.53
CA LYS A 152 11.84 7.19 -14.64
C LYS A 152 11.66 5.84 -15.35
N ILE A 153 10.74 5.73 -16.32
CA ILE A 153 10.59 4.51 -17.12
C ILE A 153 11.88 4.20 -17.86
N LYS A 154 12.51 5.20 -18.51
CA LYS A 154 13.78 5.02 -19.23
C LYS A 154 14.90 4.58 -18.31
N GLU A 155 15.02 5.19 -17.13
CA GLU A 155 15.99 4.75 -16.10
C GLU A 155 15.76 3.30 -15.64
N MET A 156 14.54 2.79 -15.79
CA MET A 156 14.14 1.42 -15.46
C MET A 156 14.20 0.46 -16.66
N GLU A 157 14.40 0.93 -17.89
CA GLU A 157 14.51 0.07 -19.08
C GLU A 157 15.77 -0.80 -19.03
N ASP A 158 16.87 -0.26 -18.50
CA ASP A 158 18.16 -0.95 -18.42
C ASP A 158 18.35 -1.78 -17.14
N LYS A 159 17.40 -1.75 -16.20
CA LYS A 159 17.49 -2.46 -14.92
C LYS A 159 16.91 -3.86 -15.02
N THR A 160 17.57 -4.81 -14.36
CA THR A 160 17.00 -6.14 -14.12
C THR A 160 16.21 -6.18 -12.80
N ASP A 161 15.38 -7.21 -12.62
CA ASP A 161 14.68 -7.44 -11.34
C ASP A 161 15.66 -7.64 -10.17
N GLU A 162 16.81 -8.25 -10.43
CA GLU A 162 17.85 -8.45 -9.41
C GLU A 162 18.51 -7.11 -9.01
N ASP A 163 18.78 -6.23 -9.98
CA ASP A 163 19.29 -4.89 -9.71
C ASP A 163 18.29 -4.05 -8.90
N GLN A 164 17.00 -4.18 -9.21
CA GLN A 164 15.93 -3.52 -8.47
C GLN A 164 15.80 -4.09 -7.06
N ARG A 165 15.89 -5.42 -6.88
CA ARG A 165 15.89 -6.07 -5.57
C ARG A 165 17.04 -5.58 -4.70
N LYS A 166 18.25 -5.51 -5.26
CA LYS A 166 19.42 -4.96 -4.57
C LYS A 166 19.24 -3.48 -4.20
N THR A 167 18.70 -2.68 -5.11
CA THR A 167 18.39 -1.26 -4.84
C THR A 167 17.37 -1.12 -3.69
N ASN A 168 16.36 -1.99 -3.66
CA ASN A 168 15.37 -2.02 -2.58
C ASN A 168 16.02 -2.43 -1.24
N GLU A 169 16.88 -3.44 -1.25
CA GLU A 169 17.62 -3.90 -0.06
C GLU A 169 18.48 -2.78 0.54
N GLU A 170 19.24 -2.06 -0.27
CA GLU A 170 20.11 -0.98 0.17
C GLU A 170 19.31 0.20 0.75
N ALA A 171 18.19 0.55 0.10
CA ALA A 171 17.31 1.63 0.56
C ALA A 171 16.68 1.31 1.91
N TRP A 172 16.13 0.10 2.06
CA TRP A 172 15.52 -0.35 3.31
C TRP A 172 16.55 -0.58 4.43
N ASP A 173 17.75 -1.07 4.12
CA ASP A 173 18.83 -1.17 5.09
C ASP A 173 19.22 0.20 5.65
N SER A 174 19.37 1.19 4.77
CA SER A 174 19.70 2.56 5.16
C SER A 174 18.62 3.14 6.07
N TRP A 175 17.35 2.98 5.71
CA TRP A 175 16.25 3.49 6.52
C TRP A 175 16.09 2.76 7.86
N LEU A 176 16.16 1.42 7.87
CA LEU A 176 16.05 0.62 9.09
C LEU A 176 17.16 0.96 10.09
N LYS A 177 18.38 1.23 9.63
CA LYS A 177 19.48 1.69 10.50
C LYS A 177 19.10 2.99 11.21
N LYS A 178 18.64 4.01 10.47
CA LYS A 178 18.18 5.29 11.05
C LYS A 178 17.04 5.10 12.03
N TYR A 179 16.08 4.24 11.70
CA TYR A 179 14.95 3.93 12.58
C TYR A 179 15.41 3.26 13.88
N VAL A 180 16.33 2.28 13.82
CA VAL A 180 16.89 1.61 15.00
C VAL A 180 17.69 2.58 15.87
N GLU A 181 18.50 3.46 15.27
CA GLU A 181 19.23 4.51 15.99
C GLU A 181 18.25 5.43 16.74
N ARG A 182 17.16 5.82 16.07
CA ARG A 182 16.12 6.65 16.69
C ARG A 182 15.39 5.93 17.83
N LEU A 183 15.10 4.64 17.67
CA LEU A 183 14.54 3.81 18.73
C LEU A 183 15.52 3.67 19.91
N ASN A 184 16.83 3.68 19.68
CA ASN A 184 17.79 3.62 20.78
C ASN A 184 17.74 4.88 21.66
N ILE A 185 17.60 6.06 21.07
CA ILE A 185 17.44 7.34 21.81
C ILE A 185 16.17 7.33 22.68
N GLU A 186 15.11 6.70 22.17
CA GLU A 186 13.82 6.51 22.85
C GLU A 186 13.93 5.68 24.14
N MET A 187 14.98 4.86 24.22
CA MET A 187 15.24 3.90 25.30
C MET A 187 16.20 4.39 26.36
N GLU A 188 16.89 5.51 26.14
CA GLU A 188 17.77 6.11 27.13
C GLU A 188 17.02 6.38 28.44
N GLY A 189 17.47 5.75 29.53
CA GLY A 189 16.87 5.88 30.86
C GLY A 189 15.81 4.84 31.21
N LYS A 190 15.47 3.91 30.30
CA LYS A 190 14.57 2.78 30.61
C LYS A 190 15.34 1.58 31.16
N THR A 191 14.87 1.05 32.28
CA THR A 191 15.45 -0.12 32.95
C THR A 191 14.79 -1.43 32.54
N ASP A 192 13.49 -1.41 32.21
CA ASP A 192 12.73 -2.58 31.76
C ASP A 192 12.49 -2.54 30.24
N LEU A 193 13.36 -3.20 29.49
CA LEU A 193 13.25 -3.33 28.03
C LEU A 193 12.02 -4.13 27.61
N ILE A 194 11.63 -5.15 28.38
CA ILE A 194 10.54 -6.07 28.02
C ILE A 194 9.21 -5.32 28.09
N GLN A 195 8.97 -4.63 29.21
CA GLN A 195 7.77 -3.82 29.39
C GLN A 195 7.70 -2.67 28.38
N ALA A 196 8.83 -1.98 28.17
CA ALA A 196 8.91 -0.89 27.18
C ALA A 196 8.60 -1.39 25.76
N ASN A 197 9.09 -2.58 25.40
CA ASN A 197 8.82 -3.19 24.11
C ASN A 197 7.34 -3.55 23.96
N ALA A 198 6.75 -4.18 24.99
CA ALA A 198 5.34 -4.57 24.99
C ALA A 198 4.41 -3.37 24.83
N GLU A 199 4.68 -2.29 25.56
CA GLU A 199 3.89 -1.05 25.45
C GLU A 199 4.01 -0.42 24.05
N ARG A 200 5.23 -0.37 23.51
CA ARG A 200 5.47 0.14 22.15
C ARG A 200 4.69 -0.67 21.11
N VAL A 201 4.75 -2.00 21.17
CA VAL A 201 4.03 -2.88 20.24
C VAL A 201 2.52 -2.67 20.35
N ARG A 202 1.98 -2.57 21.57
CA ARG A 202 0.56 -2.28 21.82
C ARG A 202 0.10 -0.97 21.18
N VAL A 203 0.88 0.10 21.34
CA VAL A 203 0.58 1.40 20.72
C VAL A 203 0.67 1.32 19.20
N MET A 204 1.71 0.70 18.64
CA MET A 204 1.85 0.54 17.19
C MET A 204 0.68 -0.25 16.61
N ASN A 205 0.31 -1.38 17.22
CA ASN A 205 -0.76 -2.25 16.73
C ASN A 205 -2.16 -1.61 16.79
N SER A 206 -2.39 -0.67 17.70
CA SER A 206 -3.65 0.10 17.77
C SER A 206 -3.68 1.31 16.81
N ASN A 207 -2.54 1.68 16.22
CA ASN A 207 -2.43 2.80 15.26
C ASN A 207 -2.13 2.33 13.83
N ASN A 208 -1.69 1.08 13.67
CA ASN A 208 -1.36 0.43 12.41
C ASN A 208 -2.35 -0.71 12.15
N PRO A 209 -3.38 -0.53 11.30
CA PRO A 209 -4.36 -1.57 11.04
C PRO A 209 -3.70 -2.77 10.37
N ARG A 210 -4.22 -3.96 10.67
CA ARG A 210 -3.90 -5.21 9.98
C ARG A 210 -4.77 -5.37 8.73
N PHE A 211 -6.02 -4.91 8.77
CA PHE A 211 -6.98 -5.01 7.67
C PHE A 211 -7.43 -3.63 7.20
N ILE A 212 -7.43 -3.43 5.87
CA ILE A 212 -7.99 -2.24 5.22
C ILE A 212 -8.84 -2.67 4.02
N LEU A 213 -9.85 -1.85 3.67
CA LEU A 213 -10.68 -2.10 2.50
C LEU A 213 -9.92 -1.72 1.23
N ARG A 214 -9.12 -2.66 0.70
CA ARG A 214 -8.41 -2.51 -0.57
C ARG A 214 -9.40 -2.65 -1.73
N ASN A 215 -9.14 -1.95 -2.84
CA ASN A 215 -10.04 -1.98 -4.01
C ASN A 215 -10.31 -3.40 -4.52
N TYR A 216 -9.30 -4.28 -4.54
CA TYR A 216 -9.50 -5.67 -4.99
C TYR A 216 -10.39 -6.47 -4.04
N ILE A 217 -10.33 -6.20 -2.73
CA ILE A 217 -11.19 -6.84 -1.72
C ILE A 217 -12.64 -6.42 -1.98
N ALA A 218 -12.88 -5.12 -2.16
CA ALA A 218 -14.19 -4.60 -2.51
C ALA A 218 -14.71 -5.21 -3.84
N GLN A 219 -13.86 -5.26 -4.87
CA GLN A 219 -14.24 -5.82 -6.17
C GLN A 219 -14.59 -7.31 -6.10
N ASN A 220 -13.86 -8.10 -5.30
CA ASN A 220 -14.16 -9.50 -5.09
C ASN A 220 -15.51 -9.68 -4.40
N ALA A 221 -15.78 -8.88 -3.37
CA ALA A 221 -17.06 -8.89 -2.67
C ALA A 221 -18.23 -8.50 -3.58
N ILE A 222 -18.05 -7.49 -4.44
CA ILE A 222 -19.05 -7.08 -5.46
C ILE A 222 -19.33 -8.22 -6.43
N LYS A 223 -18.28 -8.83 -7.02
CA LYS A 223 -18.43 -9.94 -7.98
C LYS A 223 -19.13 -11.17 -7.39
N ALA A 224 -18.92 -11.46 -6.11
CA ALA A 224 -19.62 -12.54 -5.42
C ALA A 224 -21.10 -12.18 -5.19
N ALA A 225 -21.37 -10.96 -4.73
CA ALA A 225 -22.73 -10.48 -4.48
C ALA A 225 -23.59 -10.40 -5.75
N GLU A 226 -23.01 -10.01 -6.90
CA GLU A 226 -23.68 -10.01 -8.21
C GLU A 226 -24.13 -11.43 -8.64
N LYS A 227 -23.47 -12.48 -8.12
CA LYS A 227 -23.85 -13.88 -8.32
C LYS A 227 -24.80 -14.40 -7.24
N GLY A 228 -25.27 -13.54 -6.34
CA GLY A 228 -26.12 -13.88 -5.21
C GLY A 228 -25.38 -14.39 -3.97
N ASP A 229 -24.05 -14.43 -3.97
CA ASP A 229 -23.24 -14.86 -2.82
C ASP A 229 -22.77 -13.65 -1.99
N TYR A 230 -23.46 -13.41 -0.87
CA TYR A 230 -23.12 -12.33 0.07
C TYR A 230 -22.16 -12.77 1.19
N SER A 231 -21.61 -13.99 1.16
CA SER A 231 -20.69 -14.49 2.19
C SER A 231 -19.43 -13.64 2.27
N GLU A 232 -18.91 -13.22 1.11
CA GLU A 232 -17.70 -12.40 1.02
C GLU A 232 -17.90 -10.99 1.57
N VAL A 233 -19.02 -10.34 1.28
CA VAL A 233 -19.37 -9.03 1.84
C VAL A 233 -19.44 -9.10 3.37
N ARG A 234 -20.13 -10.11 3.91
CA ARG A 234 -20.25 -10.30 5.37
C ARG A 234 -18.90 -10.51 6.04
N ARG A 235 -18.01 -11.27 5.40
CA ARG A 235 -16.65 -11.51 5.88
C ARG A 235 -15.83 -10.21 5.92
N VAL A 236 -15.84 -9.45 4.83
CA VAL A 236 -15.13 -8.17 4.74
C VAL A 236 -15.61 -7.20 5.82
N VAL A 237 -16.93 -7.09 6.02
CA VAL A 237 -17.49 -6.26 7.10
C VAL A 237 -16.99 -6.72 8.47
N LYS A 238 -17.06 -8.03 8.77
CA LYS A 238 -16.60 -8.58 10.06
C LYS A 238 -15.11 -8.30 10.33
N LEU A 239 -14.26 -8.34 9.30
CA LEU A 239 -12.84 -8.00 9.41
C LEU A 239 -12.62 -6.50 9.67
N LEU A 240 -13.40 -5.65 9.01
CA LEU A 240 -13.30 -4.19 9.11
C LEU A 240 -13.94 -3.60 10.36
N GLU A 241 -14.77 -4.37 11.08
CA GLU A 241 -15.26 -3.99 12.42
C GLU A 241 -14.11 -3.90 13.43
N ASN A 242 -13.07 -4.73 13.28
CA ASN A 242 -11.92 -4.79 14.19
C ASN A 242 -10.58 -4.81 13.41
N PRO A 243 -10.25 -3.74 12.66
CA PRO A 243 -9.15 -3.76 11.70
C PRO A 243 -7.75 -3.83 12.35
N TYR A 244 -7.65 -3.60 13.67
CA TYR A 244 -6.41 -3.60 14.44
C TYR A 244 -6.14 -4.90 15.21
N ASN A 245 -7.12 -5.81 15.25
CA ASN A 245 -7.10 -6.99 16.12
C ASN A 245 -6.12 -8.07 15.60
N GLU A 246 -5.33 -8.64 16.52
CA GLU A 246 -4.35 -9.70 16.26
C GLU A 246 -4.96 -11.10 16.27
N GLU A 247 -5.99 -11.32 17.09
CA GLU A 247 -6.54 -12.64 17.42
C GLU A 247 -7.62 -13.11 16.43
N VAL A 248 -7.80 -12.42 15.30
CA VAL A 248 -8.76 -12.84 14.29
C VAL A 248 -8.23 -14.10 13.61
N ASP A 249 -8.87 -15.24 13.90
CA ASP A 249 -8.61 -16.50 13.20
C ASP A 249 -9.12 -16.40 11.75
N LEU A 250 -8.18 -16.34 10.82
CA LEU A 250 -8.45 -16.31 9.38
C LEU A 250 -8.93 -17.67 8.86
N GLY A 251 -8.73 -18.75 9.64
CA GLY A 251 -9.13 -20.12 9.33
C GLY A 251 -10.64 -20.34 9.38
N GLU A 252 -11.34 -19.78 10.37
CA GLU A 252 -12.81 -19.86 10.46
C GLU A 252 -13.55 -19.05 9.38
N LEU A 253 -12.85 -18.11 8.76
CA LEU A 253 -13.39 -17.41 7.60
C LEU A 253 -13.17 -18.23 6.32
N ALA A 254 -12.21 -19.15 6.21
CA ALA A 254 -11.98 -19.90 4.97
C ALA A 254 -13.26 -20.58 4.42
N LEU A 255 -13.46 -20.52 3.10
CA LEU A 255 -14.67 -20.95 2.39
C LEU A 255 -15.17 -22.34 2.85
N PRO A 256 -16.49 -22.60 2.86
CA PRO A 256 -16.96 -23.97 2.83
C PRO A 256 -16.37 -24.65 1.59
N GLN A 257 -15.61 -25.71 1.79
CA GLN A 257 -15.18 -26.61 0.72
C GLN A 257 -16.42 -26.98 -0.09
N GLN A 258 -16.33 -26.86 -1.42
CA GLN A 258 -17.38 -27.39 -2.29
C GLN A 258 -17.57 -28.86 -1.93
N VAL A 259 -18.74 -29.18 -1.37
CA VAL A 259 -19.14 -30.54 -1.08
C VAL A 259 -19.04 -31.32 -2.39
N GLY A 260 -18.10 -32.26 -2.44
CA GLY A 260 -17.93 -33.15 -3.57
C GLY A 260 -19.25 -33.82 -3.89
N ASN A 261 -19.64 -33.77 -5.17
CA ASN A 261 -20.80 -34.49 -5.66
C ASN A 261 -20.66 -35.96 -5.28
N ALA A 262 -21.56 -36.40 -4.39
CA ALA A 262 -21.71 -37.78 -4.01
C ALA A 262 -21.99 -38.63 -5.25
N SER A 263 -21.28 -39.74 -5.29
CA SER A 263 -21.35 -40.82 -6.25
C SER A 263 -22.79 -41.23 -6.57
N LYS A 264 -23.12 -41.30 -7.86
CA LYS A 264 -24.09 -42.27 -8.37
C LYS A 264 -23.43 -43.06 -9.49
N SER A 265 -23.12 -44.31 -9.17
CA SER A 265 -22.82 -45.39 -10.09
C SER A 265 -23.93 -45.56 -11.13
N LYS A 266 -23.55 -45.75 -12.39
CA LYS A 266 -24.12 -46.79 -13.24
C LYS A 266 -23.21 -47.06 -14.43
N ASP A 267 -23.02 -48.35 -14.66
CA ASP A 267 -22.23 -49.00 -15.69
C ASP A 267 -22.65 -48.59 -17.11
N ASP A 268 -21.69 -48.54 -18.05
CA ASP A 268 -21.70 -49.45 -19.21
C ASP A 268 -20.43 -49.33 -20.07
N LYS A 269 -19.99 -50.51 -20.55
CA LYS A 269 -18.84 -50.76 -21.44
C LYS A 269 -19.16 -50.37 -22.89
N PHE A 270 -18.18 -49.89 -23.67
CA PHE A 270 -17.76 -50.52 -24.93
C PHE A 270 -16.54 -49.81 -25.58
N SER A 271 -15.76 -50.60 -26.31
CA SER A 271 -14.51 -50.29 -27.01
C SER A 271 -14.70 -49.81 -28.46
N ASP A 272 -13.72 -49.03 -28.93
CA ASP A 272 -12.96 -49.21 -30.20
C ASP A 272 -12.89 -48.00 -31.16
N GLY A 273 -11.66 -47.76 -31.64
CA GLY A 273 -11.30 -47.31 -32.99
C GLY A 273 -11.63 -45.89 -33.50
N GLY A 274 -10.59 -45.14 -33.91
CA GLY A 274 -10.66 -44.31 -35.13
C GLY A 274 -10.13 -42.88 -35.05
N ALA A 275 -9.15 -42.57 -35.91
CA ALA A 275 -8.33 -41.37 -36.00
C ALA A 275 -9.01 -40.06 -36.52
N THR A 276 -8.37 -38.94 -36.18
CA THR A 276 -8.19 -37.64 -36.90
C THR A 276 -9.36 -36.66 -37.09
N SER A 277 -9.33 -35.51 -36.39
CA SER A 277 -8.75 -34.23 -36.87
C SER A 277 -9.31 -32.98 -36.14
N SER A 278 -8.40 -32.09 -35.76
CA SER A 278 -8.53 -30.62 -35.64
C SER A 278 -9.79 -29.99 -35.01
N LYS A 279 -9.62 -29.39 -33.82
CA LYS A 279 -9.87 -27.94 -33.59
C LYS A 279 -9.37 -27.54 -32.20
N SER A 280 -8.34 -26.71 -32.19
CA SER A 280 -7.90 -25.93 -31.04
C SER A 280 -8.95 -24.89 -30.67
N LYS A 281 -9.48 -24.95 -29.45
CA LYS A 281 -10.10 -23.81 -28.78
C LYS A 281 -9.63 -23.79 -27.34
N GLY A 282 -9.04 -22.65 -26.99
CA GLY A 282 -8.30 -22.41 -25.76
C GLY A 282 -9.11 -22.73 -24.51
N THR A 283 -8.46 -23.47 -23.64
CA THR A 283 -8.81 -23.66 -22.24
C THR A 283 -8.76 -22.30 -21.55
N GLY A 284 -9.93 -21.72 -21.26
CA GLY A 284 -10.05 -20.71 -20.23
C GLY A 284 -9.76 -21.38 -18.89
N GLU A 285 -8.51 -21.30 -18.45
CA GLU A 285 -8.12 -21.75 -17.11
C GLU A 285 -8.86 -20.91 -16.07
N LEU A 286 -9.84 -21.55 -15.45
CA LEU A 286 -10.50 -21.10 -14.23
C LEU A 286 -9.48 -21.17 -13.09
N ARG A 287 -8.60 -20.17 -12.98
CA ARG A 287 -7.64 -20.08 -11.86
C ARG A 287 -8.41 -19.97 -10.54
N SER A 288 -8.20 -20.95 -9.67
CA SER A 288 -8.87 -21.12 -8.38
C SER A 288 -8.61 -19.93 -7.45
N TYR A 289 -9.68 -19.30 -6.97
CA TYR A 289 -9.70 -18.16 -6.02
C TYR A 289 -9.36 -18.55 -4.57
N THR A 290 -8.53 -19.56 -4.36
CA THR A 290 -8.22 -20.10 -3.04
C THR A 290 -6.93 -19.49 -2.50
N GLY A 291 -7.04 -18.58 -1.52
CA GLY A 291 -5.97 -18.37 -0.54
C GLY A 291 -5.30 -16.99 -0.46
N MET A 292 -5.84 -15.91 -1.04
CA MET A 292 -5.27 -14.58 -0.76
C MET A 292 -5.68 -14.14 0.66
N LEU A 293 -4.70 -14.07 1.57
CA LEU A 293 -4.90 -13.51 2.89
C LEU A 293 -5.24 -12.00 2.76
N TYR A 294 -6.22 -11.50 3.51
CA TYR A 294 -6.63 -10.08 3.46
C TYR A 294 -5.55 -9.09 3.91
N GLU A 295 -4.49 -9.62 4.50
CA GLU A 295 -3.28 -8.89 4.89
C GLU A 295 -2.17 -8.91 3.82
N SER A 296 -2.37 -9.62 2.69
CA SER A 296 -1.35 -9.69 1.64
C SER A 296 -1.25 -8.40 0.84
N LYS A 297 -0.10 -8.23 0.17
CA LYS A 297 0.07 -7.24 -0.89
C LYS A 297 -1.06 -7.43 -1.94
N PRO A 298 -1.60 -6.34 -2.52
CA PRO A 298 -2.54 -6.44 -3.62
C PRO A 298 -1.99 -7.31 -4.76
N PRO A 299 -2.81 -8.17 -5.39
CA PRO A 299 -2.35 -8.97 -6.51
C PRO A 299 -2.13 -8.13 -7.76
N ASP A 300 -1.24 -8.55 -8.66
CA ASP A 300 -0.80 -7.79 -9.84
C ASP A 300 -1.97 -7.29 -10.70
N TRP A 301 -3.01 -8.11 -10.89
CA TRP A 301 -4.20 -7.76 -11.68
C TRP A 301 -5.03 -6.62 -11.07
N SER A 302 -4.84 -6.33 -9.78
CA SER A 302 -5.60 -5.27 -9.10
C SER A 302 -5.15 -3.86 -9.46
N LEU A 303 -3.98 -3.71 -10.09
CA LEU A 303 -3.44 -2.42 -10.52
C LEU A 303 -4.31 -1.73 -11.58
N ASP A 304 -5.08 -2.52 -12.34
CA ASP A 304 -6.02 -2.01 -13.35
C ASP A 304 -7.38 -1.61 -12.78
N LEU A 305 -7.63 -1.84 -11.49
CA LEU A 305 -8.88 -1.44 -10.83
C LEU A 305 -8.88 0.07 -10.58
N LYS A 306 -9.23 0.84 -11.61
CA LYS A 306 -9.53 2.27 -11.46
C LYS A 306 -10.89 2.42 -10.77
N VAL A 307 -10.90 3.12 -9.64
CA VAL A 307 -12.15 3.66 -9.07
C VAL A 307 -12.57 4.79 -9.99
N THR A 308 -13.76 4.69 -10.54
CA THR A 308 -14.40 5.75 -11.35
C THR A 308 -14.92 6.86 -10.47
#